data_AF-A0A0N1KXB8-F1
#
_entry.id   AF-A0A0N1KXB8-F1
#
_cell.length_a   1.000
_cell.length_b   1.000
_cell.length_c   1.000
_cell.angle_alpha   90.00
_cell.angle_beta   90.00
_cell.angle_gamma   90.00
#
_symmetry.space_group_name_H-M   'P 1'
#
loop_
_entity.id
_entity.type
_entity.pdbx_description
1 polymer ?
#
loop_
_entity_poly.entity_id
_entity_poly.type
_entity_poly.pdbx_seq_one_letter_code
_entity_poly.pdbx_strand_id
1 'polypeptide(L)'
;MAKFFIPAAETPEQAESIYLAIVQFNQVDLPDQRIEGISWTESGEAVEFAVGKPFPASYGIGHEPVMAILEAGSTFLVCSASRGGLWGQPVVVQGRSDLSVARFS
;
A
#
# COMPACT_ATOMS: atom_id res chain seq x y z
N MET A 1 -17.29 12.00 -2.91
CA MET A 1 -16.59 10.71 -2.86
C MET A 1 -15.10 11.01 -2.79
N ALA A 2 -14.37 10.55 -1.78
CA ALA A 2 -12.91 10.65 -1.81
C ALA A 2 -12.40 9.63 -2.83
N LYS A 3 -11.66 10.08 -3.86
CA LYS A 3 -11.17 9.20 -4.95
C LYS A 3 -10.09 8.21 -4.50
N PHE A 4 -9.47 8.45 -3.35
CA PHE A 4 -8.52 7.59 -2.63
C PHE A 4 -8.18 8.24 -1.28
N PHE A 5 -7.51 7.51 -0.39
CA PHE A 5 -7.10 7.97 0.94
C PHE A 5 -5.59 7.83 1.12
N ILE A 6 -4.93 8.83 1.74
CA ILE A 6 -3.55 8.74 2.22
C ILE A 6 -3.54 9.15 3.69
N PRO A 7 -3.05 8.29 4.60
CA PRO A 7 -2.91 8.64 6.00
C PRO A 7 -1.97 9.83 6.17
N ALA A 8 -2.35 10.79 7.04
CA ALA A 8 -1.63 12.03 7.33
C ALA A 8 -1.66 13.13 6.24
N ALA A 9 -2.45 12.98 5.18
CA ALA A 9 -2.73 14.10 4.28
C ALA A 9 -3.81 15.03 4.87
N GLU A 10 -3.55 16.34 4.88
CA GLU A 10 -4.45 17.39 5.34
C GLU A 10 -5.41 17.84 4.25
N THR A 11 -5.01 17.73 2.98
CA THR A 11 -5.84 18.07 1.81
C THR A 11 -5.80 17.01 0.72
N PRO A 12 -6.80 16.96 -0.18
CA PRO A 12 -6.79 16.08 -1.35
C PRO A 12 -5.57 16.30 -2.26
N GLU A 13 -5.13 17.54 -2.43
CA GLU A 13 -3.97 17.89 -3.26
C GLU A 13 -2.68 17.37 -2.64
N GLN A 14 -2.56 17.45 -1.32
CA GLN A 14 -1.43 16.88 -0.60
C GLN A 14 -1.44 15.35 -0.68
N ALA A 15 -2.61 14.72 -0.53
CA ALA A 15 -2.74 13.27 -0.70
C ALA A 15 -2.28 12.83 -2.10
N GLU A 16 -2.67 13.58 -3.13
CA GLU A 16 -2.25 13.31 -4.52
C GLU A 16 -0.76 13.48 -4.69
N SER A 17 -0.18 14.58 -4.19
CA SER A 17 1.25 14.84 -4.27
C SER A 17 2.07 13.76 -3.57
N ILE A 18 1.63 13.29 -2.40
CA ILE A 18 2.30 12.20 -1.67
C ILE A 18 2.21 10.90 -2.47
N TYR A 19 1.02 10.56 -2.97
CA TYR A 19 0.84 9.34 -3.75
C TYR A 19 1.73 9.31 -5.00
N LEU A 20 1.77 10.40 -5.76
CA LEU A 20 2.63 10.54 -6.93
C LEU A 20 4.12 10.42 -6.59
N ALA A 21 4.55 11.00 -5.47
CA ALA A 21 5.92 10.86 -5.00
C ALA A 21 6.27 9.40 -4.64
N ILE A 22 5.36 8.67 -4.00
CA ILE A 22 5.52 7.24 -3.69
C ILE A 22 5.63 6.41 -4.99
N VAL A 23 4.74 6.65 -5.95
CA VAL A 23 4.76 6.00 -7.28
C VAL A 23 6.10 6.24 -7.98
N GLN A 24 6.53 7.50 -8.04
CA GLN A 24 7.80 7.87 -8.67
C GLN A 24 9.01 7.26 -7.94
N PHE A 25 9.02 7.29 -6.61
CA PHE A 25 10.11 6.75 -5.80
C PHE A 25 10.31 5.24 -6.03
N ASN A 26 9.21 4.49 -6.13
CA ASN A 26 9.25 3.05 -6.38
C ASN A 26 9.35 2.69 -7.86
N GLN A 27 9.43 3.68 -8.75
CA GLN A 27 9.59 3.50 -10.20
C GLN A 27 8.51 2.59 -10.81
N VAL A 28 7.27 2.72 -10.33
CA VAL A 28 6.11 2.01 -10.89
C VAL A 28 5.31 2.93 -11.80
N ASP A 29 4.59 2.35 -12.75
CA ASP A 29 3.65 3.09 -13.57
C ASP A 29 2.48 3.60 -12.71
N LEU A 30 2.00 4.80 -13.02
CA LEU A 30 0.84 5.36 -12.35
C LEU A 30 -0.40 4.54 -12.72
N PRO A 31 -1.08 3.88 -11.76
CA PRO A 31 -2.20 3.01 -12.08
C PRO A 31 -3.47 3.82 -12.33
N ASP A 32 -4.33 3.30 -13.22
CA ASP A 32 -5.66 3.87 -13.47
C ASP A 32 -6.58 3.78 -12.23
N GLN A 33 -6.38 2.74 -11.41
CA GLN A 33 -7.14 2.52 -10.18
C GLN A 33 -6.23 2.15 -9.02
N ARG A 34 -6.44 2.82 -7.87
CA ARG A 34 -5.60 2.67 -6.68
C ARG A 34 -6.10 1.54 -5.79
N ILE A 35 -5.17 0.83 -5.16
CA ILE A 35 -5.45 -0.30 -4.28
C ILE A 35 -5.76 0.25 -2.88
N GLU A 36 -6.91 -0.14 -2.36
CA GLU A 36 -7.33 0.14 -0.98
C GLU A 36 -6.74 -0.88 -0.02
N GLY A 37 -6.69 -2.16 -0.43
CA GLY A 37 -6.16 -3.23 0.39
C GLY A 37 -5.88 -4.51 -0.38
N ILE A 38 -5.05 -5.36 0.21
CA ILE A 38 -4.79 -6.73 -0.25
C ILE A 38 -4.92 -7.69 0.93
N SER A 39 -5.43 -8.89 0.67
CA SER A 39 -5.56 -9.92 1.69
C SER A 39 -5.35 -11.32 1.12
N TRP A 40 -4.84 -12.24 1.94
CA TRP A 40 -4.61 -13.65 1.59
C TRP A 40 -4.49 -14.50 2.86
N THR A 41 -4.23 -15.81 2.70
CA THR A 41 -3.97 -16.71 3.81
C THR A 41 -2.51 -17.17 3.83
N GLU A 42 -1.84 -17.02 4.97
CA GLU A 42 -0.46 -17.47 5.18
C GLU A 42 -0.39 -18.35 6.41
N SER A 43 0.10 -19.58 6.26
CA SER A 43 0.21 -20.55 7.37
C SER A 43 -1.11 -20.79 8.14
N GLY A 44 -2.26 -20.63 7.48
CA GLY A 44 -3.58 -20.77 8.08
C GLY A 44 -4.13 -19.49 8.75
N GLU A 45 -3.37 -18.39 8.72
CA GLU A 45 -3.79 -17.09 9.25
C GLU A 45 -4.17 -16.13 8.12
N ALA A 46 -5.22 -15.34 8.36
CA ALA A 46 -5.62 -14.28 7.44
C ALA A 46 -4.65 -13.09 7.57
N VAL A 47 -4.01 -12.73 6.47
CA VAL A 47 -3.14 -11.56 6.38
C VAL A 47 -3.85 -10.48 5.57
N GLU A 48 -3.87 -9.25 6.10
CA GLU A 48 -4.48 -8.10 5.45
C GLU A 48 -3.54 -6.90 5.52
N PHE A 49 -3.36 -6.22 4.38
CA PHE A 49 -2.85 -4.86 4.30
C PHE A 49 -3.94 -3.96 3.78
N ALA A 50 -4.22 -2.85 4.46
CA ALA A 50 -5.17 -1.86 3.98
C ALA A 50 -4.64 -0.46 4.28
N VAL A 51 -4.81 0.45 3.32
CA VAL A 51 -4.38 1.84 3.46
C VAL A 51 -5.04 2.46 4.70
N GLY A 52 -4.24 3.05 5.58
CA GLY A 52 -4.67 3.59 6.87
C GLY A 52 -4.65 2.63 8.04
N LYS A 53 -4.55 1.31 7.81
CA LYS A 53 -4.37 0.33 8.88
C LYS A 53 -2.88 0.12 9.17
N PRO A 54 -2.52 -0.25 10.40
CA PRO A 54 -1.16 -0.70 10.71
C PRO A 54 -0.82 -1.99 9.96
N PHE A 55 0.47 -2.24 9.75
CA PHE A 55 0.96 -3.52 9.24
C PHE A 55 0.64 -4.65 10.23
N PRO A 56 0.39 -5.90 9.78
CA PRO A 56 0.28 -7.05 10.67
C PRO A 56 1.55 -7.21 11.50
N ALA A 57 1.38 -7.57 12.78
CA ALA A 57 2.47 -7.67 13.73
C ALA A 57 3.61 -8.61 13.27
N SER A 58 3.27 -9.63 12.49
CA SER A 58 4.22 -10.59 11.89
C SER A 58 5.27 -9.94 10.99
N TYR A 59 5.03 -8.73 10.48
CA TYR A 59 5.97 -8.01 9.61
C TYR A 59 6.98 -7.15 10.39
N GLY A 60 6.77 -6.91 11.69
CA GLY A 60 7.74 -6.23 12.55
C GLY A 60 7.97 -4.74 12.23
N ILE A 61 6.99 -4.08 11.60
CA ILE A 61 7.08 -2.68 11.12
C ILE A 61 6.50 -1.69 12.14
N GLY A 62 6.00 -2.19 13.27
CA GLY A 62 5.41 -1.37 14.32
C GLY A 62 4.02 -0.83 13.92
N HIS A 63 3.68 0.34 14.45
CA HIS A 63 2.34 0.93 14.31
C HIS A 63 2.20 1.89 13.11
N GLU A 64 3.17 1.92 12.20
CA GLU A 64 3.07 2.76 11.02
C GLU A 64 1.87 2.33 10.16
N PRO A 65 1.02 3.26 9.71
CA PRO A 65 -0.06 2.91 8.81
C PRO A 65 0.49 2.64 7.40
N VAL A 66 -0.18 1.74 6.68
CA VAL A 66 0.02 1.59 5.24
C VAL A 66 -0.41 2.89 4.56
N MET A 67 0.53 3.53 3.85
CA MET A 67 0.28 4.76 3.12
C MET A 67 -0.23 4.51 1.70
N ALA A 68 0.32 3.52 1.02
CA ALA A 68 -0.07 3.17 -0.34
C ALA A 68 0.24 1.70 -0.63
N ILE A 69 -0.53 1.11 -1.53
CA ILE A 69 -0.25 -0.20 -2.10
C ILE A 69 -0.14 -0.03 -3.61
N LEU A 70 1.01 -0.40 -4.17
CA LEU A 70 1.31 -0.26 -5.59
C LEU A 70 1.40 -1.63 -6.25
N GLU A 71 0.91 -1.73 -7.48
CA GLU A 71 1.03 -2.94 -8.30
C GLU A 71 2.28 -2.80 -9.21
N ALA A 72 3.21 -3.76 -9.11
CA ALA A 72 4.47 -3.77 -9.82
C ALA A 72 4.66 -5.14 -10.49
N GLY A 73 4.04 -5.31 -11.67
CA GLY A 73 4.01 -6.57 -12.39
C GLY A 73 3.31 -7.67 -11.59
N SER A 74 4.05 -8.70 -11.18
CA SER A 74 3.52 -9.82 -10.37
C SER A 74 3.69 -9.61 -8.87
N THR A 75 3.97 -8.38 -8.41
CA THR A 75 4.20 -8.06 -6.99
C THR A 75 3.41 -6.83 -6.57
N PHE A 76 3.16 -6.73 -5.27
CA PHE A 76 2.58 -5.56 -4.64
C PHE A 76 3.59 -4.93 -3.70
N LEU A 77 3.74 -3.61 -3.78
CA LEU A 77 4.61 -2.82 -2.91
C LEU A 77 3.72 -2.14 -1.87
N VAL A 78 3.80 -2.60 -0.63
CA VAL A 78 3.07 -2.01 0.50
C VAL A 78 3.99 -1.00 1.18
N CYS A 79 3.60 0.27 1.07
CA CYS A 79 4.42 1.40 1.46
C CYS A 79 3.94 2.00 2.79
N SER A 80 4.89 2.42 3.62
CA SER A 80 4.68 3.22 4.84
C SER A 80 5.58 4.45 4.79
N ALA A 81 5.52 5.29 5.84
CA ALA A 81 6.39 6.46 5.94
C ALA A 81 7.89 6.09 5.90
N SER A 82 8.28 4.97 6.53
CA SER A 82 9.67 4.50 6.57
C SER A 82 10.02 3.40 5.56
N ARG A 83 9.05 2.91 4.79
CA ARG A 83 9.24 1.80 3.85
C ARG A 83 8.60 2.10 2.51
N GLY A 84 9.40 2.49 1.52
CA GLY A 84 8.90 2.75 0.17
C GLY A 84 8.03 4.01 0.07
N GLY A 85 7.80 4.75 1.15
CA GLY A 85 7.09 6.03 1.10
C GLY A 85 7.92 7.11 0.42
N LEU A 86 9.08 7.41 0.98
CA LEU A 86 10.08 8.35 0.43
C LEU A 86 11.52 7.91 0.71
N TRP A 87 11.68 6.82 1.46
CA TRP A 87 12.94 6.22 1.86
C TRP A 87 12.66 4.78 2.35
N GLY A 88 13.73 4.00 2.49
CA GLY A 88 13.63 2.57 2.81
C GLY A 88 13.03 1.73 1.68
N GLN A 89 13.03 0.41 1.85
CA GLN A 89 12.42 -0.51 0.89
C GLN A 89 10.98 -0.81 1.29
N PRO A 90 10.03 -0.84 0.34
CA PRO A 90 8.65 -1.26 0.62
C PRO A 90 8.60 -2.71 1.06
N VAL A 91 7.50 -3.09 1.70
CA VAL A 91 7.19 -4.51 1.86
C VAL A 91 6.73 -5.06 0.52
N VAL A 92 7.43 -6.09 0.04
CA VAL A 92 7.11 -6.74 -1.24
C VAL A 92 6.26 -7.97 -0.97
N VAL A 93 5.06 -8.00 -1.54
CA VAL A 93 4.15 -9.15 -1.52
C VAL A 93 4.11 -9.75 -2.92
N GLN A 94 4.43 -11.04 -3.04
CA GLN A 94 4.30 -11.73 -4.32
C GLN A 94 2.82 -12.00 -4.64
N GLY A 95 2.45 -11.81 -5.91
CA GLY A 95 1.16 -12.23 -6.43
C GLY A 95 0.98 -13.74 -6.24
N ARG A 96 -0.19 -14.12 -5.73
CA ARG A 96 -0.53 -15.49 -5.36
C ARG A 96 -2.01 -15.76 -5.64
N SER A 97 -2.37 -17.01 -5.84
CA SER A 97 -3.70 -17.40 -6.30
C SER A 97 -4.82 -17.10 -5.32
N ASP A 98 -4.52 -17.02 -4.03
CA ASP A 98 -5.46 -16.71 -2.95
C ASP A 98 -5.47 -15.22 -2.56
N LEU A 99 -4.71 -14.37 -3.27
CA LEU A 99 -4.66 -12.94 -2.98
C LEU A 99 -5.88 -12.23 -3.58
N SER A 100 -6.57 -11.50 -2.71
CA SER A 100 -7.68 -10.62 -3.06
C SER A 100 -7.21 -9.17 -3.04
N VAL A 101 -7.62 -8.38 -4.04
CA VAL A 101 -7.29 -6.95 -4.15
C VAL A 101 -8.57 -6.13 -4.07
N ALA A 102 -8.68 -5.27 -3.05
CA ALA A 102 -9.70 -4.23 -2.95
C ALA A 102 -9.17 -2.92 -3.55
N ARG A 103 -10.00 -2.23 -4.33
CA ARG A 103 -9.65 -0.96 -5.00
C ARG A 103 -10.68 0.11 -4.68
N PHE A 104 -10.23 1.36 -4.61
CA PHE A 104 -11.13 2.50 -4.36
C PHE A 104 -12.15 2.67 -5.50
N SER A 105 -13.38 3.09 -5.16
CA SER A 105 -14.51 3.26 -6.09
C SER A 105 -14.69 4.69 -6.61
#